data_AF-A0A4V1UNI1-F1
#
_entry.id   AF-A0A4V1UNI1-F1
#
_cell.length_a   1.000
_cell.length_b   1.000
_cell.length_c   1.000
_cell.angle_alpha   90.00
_cell.angle_beta   90.00
_cell.angle_gamma   90.00
#
_symmetry.space_group_name_H-M   'P 1'
#
loop_
_entity.id
_entity.type
_entity.pdbx_description
1 polymer ?
#
loop_
_entity_poly.entity_id
_entity_poly.type
_entity_poly.pdbx_seq_one_letter_code
_entity_poly.pdbx_strand_id
1 'polypeptide(L)' 'MNPTSFDDFAKNTLLSHAHEGTFVVSVNGEEEGADVARAFQVLGCTVEPEPFDLQLRITAPKAA' A
#
# COMPACT_ATOMS: atom_id res chain seq x y z
N MET A 1 -1.01 -15.56 -18.85
CA MET A 1 -0.74 -15.28 -17.42
C MET A 1 -1.75 -14.24 -16.98
N ASN A 2 -2.53 -14.53 -15.96
CA ASN A 2 -3.54 -13.61 -15.42
C ASN A 2 -2.88 -12.74 -14.34
N PRO A 3 -2.93 -11.39 -14.43
CA PRO A 3 -2.40 -10.50 -13.41
C PRO A 3 -3.39 -10.44 -12.24
N THR A 4 -3.47 -11.50 -11.45
CA THR A 4 -4.44 -11.62 -10.34
C THR A 4 -3.74 -11.67 -8.97
N SER A 5 -2.42 -11.49 -8.92
CA SER A 5 -1.67 -11.73 -7.68
C SER A 5 -1.51 -10.49 -6.78
N PHE A 6 -1.64 -9.27 -7.31
CA PHE A 6 -1.43 -8.07 -6.50
C PHE A 6 -2.74 -7.56 -5.87
N ASP A 7 -3.84 -7.54 -6.63
CA ASP A 7 -5.13 -7.07 -6.13
C ASP A 7 -5.66 -7.89 -4.94
N ASP A 8 -5.57 -9.22 -4.99
CA ASP A 8 -6.08 -10.07 -3.92
C ASP A 8 -5.18 -10.09 -2.68
N PHE A 9 -3.86 -9.97 -2.86
CA PHE A 9 -2.90 -9.83 -1.76
C PHE A 9 -3.04 -8.46 -1.10
N ALA A 10 -3.14 -7.38 -1.90
CA ALA A 10 -3.32 -6.05 -1.38
C ALA A 10 -4.68 -5.89 -0.69
N LYS A 11 -5.76 -6.42 -1.26
CA LYS A 11 -7.08 -6.38 -0.62
C LYS A 11 -7.13 -7.22 0.67
N ASN A 12 -6.63 -8.45 0.70
CA ASN A 12 -6.80 -9.28 1.90
C ASN A 12 -5.77 -8.99 3.01
N THR A 13 -4.50 -8.80 2.65
CA THR A 13 -3.41 -8.65 3.62
C THR A 13 -3.39 -7.24 4.21
N LEU A 14 -3.57 -6.21 3.37
CA LEU A 14 -3.43 -4.82 3.82
C LEU A 14 -4.71 -4.28 4.45
N LEU A 15 -5.91 -4.65 3.98
CA LEU A 15 -7.16 -4.21 4.63
C LEU A 15 -7.34 -4.80 6.03
N SER A 16 -6.77 -5.99 6.31
CA SER A 16 -6.84 -6.60 7.63
C SER A 16 -5.93 -5.92 8.67
N HIS A 17 -4.87 -5.22 8.23
CA HIS A 17 -3.92 -4.51 9.11
C HIS A 17 -4.07 -2.99 9.07
N ALA A 18 -4.74 -2.45 8.05
CA ALA A 18 -4.94 -1.01 7.89
C ALA A 18 -5.98 -0.42 8.85
N HIS A 19 -6.63 -1.21 9.71
CA HIS A 19 -7.75 -0.67 10.47
C HIS A 19 -7.34 0.32 11.57
N GLU A 20 -6.09 0.30 12.07
CA GLU A 20 -5.63 1.22 13.13
C GLU A 20 -4.10 1.48 13.13
N GLY A 21 -3.48 1.80 11.98
CA GLY A 21 -2.04 2.08 12.02
C GLY A 21 -1.35 2.59 10.75
N THR A 22 -0.08 2.94 10.95
CA THR A 22 0.91 3.18 9.90
C THR A 22 1.72 1.89 9.69
N PHE A 23 1.88 1.46 8.45
CA PHE A 23 2.68 0.30 8.10
C PHE A 23 3.58 0.59 6.89
N VAL A 24 4.63 -0.22 6.71
CA VAL A 24 5.61 -0.05 5.64
C VAL A 24 5.54 -1.24 4.70
N VAL A 25 5.46 -0.96 3.40
CA VAL A 25 5.41 -1.96 2.33
C VAL A 25 6.66 -1.84 1.48
N SER A 26 7.42 -2.91 1.35
CA SER A 26 8.50 -3.02 0.36
C SER A 26 7.90 -3.34 -1.01
N VAL A 27 8.40 -2.67 -2.05
CA VAL A 27 8.03 -2.86 -3.46
C VAL A 27 9.28 -3.24 -4.26
N ASN A 28 9.12 -3.95 -5.37
CA ASN A 28 10.27 -4.44 -6.14
C ASN A 28 10.77 -3.44 -7.20
N GLY A 29 10.07 -2.33 -7.40
CA GLY A 29 10.46 -1.28 -8.33
C GLY A 29 9.57 -0.03 -8.23
N GLU A 30 9.99 1.05 -8.89
CA GLU A 30 9.28 2.33 -8.86
C GLU A 30 7.88 2.25 -9.49
N GLU A 31 7.72 1.45 -10.55
CA GLU A 31 6.43 1.24 -11.22
C GLU A 31 5.43 0.51 -10.30
N GLU A 32 5.86 -0.58 -9.65
CA GLU A 32 5.07 -1.27 -8.64
C GLU A 32 4.75 -0.35 -7.46
N GLY A 33 5.71 0.46 -7.03
CA GLY A 33 5.50 1.47 -5.99
C GLY A 33 4.42 2.48 -6.34
N ALA A 34 4.40 2.98 -7.58
CA ALA A 34 3.38 3.91 -8.05
C ALA A 34 1.98 3.28 -8.07
N ASP A 35 1.88 2.02 -8.53
CA ASP A 35 0.61 1.29 -8.55
C ASP A 35 0.09 1.01 -7.13
N VAL A 36 0.96 0.60 -6.22
CA VAL A 36 0.65 0.42 -4.79
C VAL A 36 0.17 1.72 -4.17
N ALA A 37 0.92 2.80 -4.34
CA ALA A 37 0.58 4.11 -3.78
C ALA A 37 -0.80 4.57 -4.27
N ARG A 38 -1.08 4.39 -5.57
CA ARG A 38 -2.37 4.74 -6.16
C ARG A 38 -3.53 3.91 -5.58
N ALA A 39 -3.34 2.60 -5.40
CA ALA A 39 -4.35 1.74 -4.81
C ALA A 39 -4.73 2.17 -3.39
N PHE A 40 -3.74 2.53 -2.56
CA PHE A 40 -3.97 2.99 -1.19
C PHE A 40 -4.59 4.38 -1.09
N GLN A 41 -4.23 5.29 -2.00
CA GLN A 41 -4.85 6.60 -2.07
C GLN A 41 -6.35 6.51 -2.40
N VAL A 42 -6.76 5.58 -3.27
CA VAL A 42 -8.19 5.32 -3.56
C VAL A 42 -8.96 4.84 -2.33
N LEU A 43 -8.29 4.13 -1.42
CA LEU A 43 -8.84 3.69 -0.13
C LEU A 43 -8.82 4.78 0.95
N GLY A 44 -8.39 6.01 0.61
CA GLY A 44 -8.31 7.12 1.55
C GLY A 44 -7.09 7.08 2.48
N CYS A 45 -6.10 6.22 2.21
CA CYS A 45 -4.86 6.18 2.97
C CYS A 45 -3.88 7.26 2.51
N THR A 46 -3.06 7.74 3.44
CA THR A 46 -1.90 8.59 3.13
C THR A 46 -0.71 7.69 2.80
N VAL A 47 0.01 7.98 1.72
CA VAL A 47 1.17 7.20 1.27
C VAL A 47 2.37 8.13 1.17
N GLU A 48 3.46 7.75 1.82
CA GLU A 48 4.73 8.48 1.86
C GLU A 48 5.86 7.54 1.41
N PRO A 49 6.68 7.92 0.42
CA PRO A 49 7.84 7.12 0.04
C PRO A 49 8.95 7.23 1.09
N GLU A 50 9.62 6.12 1.41
CA GLU A 50 10.80 6.12 2.25
C GLU A 50 12.06 6.50 1.44
N PRO A 51 12.97 7.34 1.99
CA PRO A 51 14.04 7.96 1.21
C PRO A 51 15.17 7.02 0.76
N PHE A 52 15.30 5.82 1.33
CA PHE A 52 16.49 4.96 1.12
C PHE A 52 16.21 3.54 0.68
N ASP A 53 14.94 3.18 0.53
CA ASP A 53 14.53 1.85 0.10
C ASP A 53 13.32 1.96 -0.82
N LEU A 54 13.12 0.96 -1.70
CA LEU A 54 11.87 0.77 -2.44
C LEU A 54 10.77 0.39 -1.45
N GLN A 55 10.38 1.34 -0.61
CA GLN A 55 9.46 1.18 0.50
C GLN A 55 8.50 2.35 0.55
N LEU A 56 7.25 2.03 0.88
CA LEU A 56 6.16 2.97 1.02
C LEU A 56 5.59 2.86 2.42
N ARG A 57 5.58 3.98 3.14
CA ARG A 57 4.86 4.13 4.38
C ARG A 57 3.41 4.49 4.07
N ILE A 58 2.49 3.66 4.54
CA ILE A 58 1.06 3.83 4.32
C ILE A 58 0.40 4.03 5.68
N THR A 59 -0.32 5.13 5.81
CA THR A 59 -1.09 5.49 7.01
C THR A 59 -2.57 5.45 6.68
N ALA A 60 -3.29 4.61 7.40
CA ALA A 60 -4.73 4.49 7.22
C ALA A 60 -5.47 5.77 7.64
N PRO A 61 -6.62 6.09 7.00
CA PRO A 61 -7.46 7.17 7.46
C PRO A 61 -7.99 6.85 8.86
N LYS A 62 -7.94 7.84 9.75
CA LYS A 62 -8.53 7.71 11.08
C LYS A 62 -10.04 7.41 10.92
N ALA A 63 -10.52 6.28 11.44
CA ALA A 63 -11.94 6.00 11.49
C ALA A 63 -12.63 7.12 12.30
N ALA A 64 -13.58 7.80 11.66
CA ALA A 64 -14.36 8.89 12.23
C ALA A 64 -15.32 8.41 13.32
#